data_AF-A0A3M0WHU7-F1
#
_entry.id   AF-A0A3M0WHU7-F1
#
_cell.length_a   1.000
_cell.length_b   1.000
_cell.length_c   1.000
_cell.angle_alpha   90.00
_cell.angle_beta   90.00
_cell.angle_gamma   90.00
#
_symmetry.space_group_name_H-M   'P 1'
#
loop_
_entity.id
_entity.type
_entity.pdbx_description
1 polymer ?
#
loop_
_entity_poly.entity_id
_entity_poly.type
_entity_poly.pdbx_seq_one_letter_code
_entity_poly.pdbx_strand_id
1 'polypeptide(L)'
;MVSGLGNQMFQYAAARALAERHGVEVVIDRRALPDAGDRAYALRPFRITGREGRPEELPPRRRDTSLAAYIRWHLDPRSPRLFRERPRRWPWQVQRYGWDPRFERLGGHVCLIGYFQSERFFKAIEPIIRRDFTLKAPPPAPVARILEDMARDCAVSLHVRRGDYVRNPVFNRVHGTVGPDYYLRALELIAERAGIDPVVYAFSDDPAWV
;
A
#
# COMPACT_ATOMS: atom_id res chain seq x y z
N MET A 1 0.53 -9.99 4.35
CA MET A 1 0.27 -8.54 4.32
C MET A 1 0.53 -7.93 5.67
N VAL A 2 0.91 -6.66 5.70
CA VAL A 2 1.16 -5.87 6.93
C VAL A 2 0.82 -4.40 6.71
N SER A 3 0.62 -3.66 7.81
CA SER A 3 0.43 -2.20 7.83
C SER A 3 -0.90 -1.74 7.19
N GLY A 4 -1.07 -0.42 6.98
CA GLY A 4 -2.31 0.19 6.52
C GLY A 4 -2.60 0.00 5.03
N LEU A 5 -3.75 0.51 4.58
CA LEU A 5 -4.30 0.30 3.24
C LEU A 5 -3.29 0.48 2.11
N GLY A 6 -2.55 1.61 2.08
CA GLY A 6 -1.58 1.87 1.01
C GLY A 6 -0.52 0.76 0.87
N ASN A 7 -0.01 0.24 1.99
CA ASN A 7 0.95 -0.87 1.98
C ASN A 7 0.31 -2.17 1.52
N GLN A 8 -0.93 -2.43 1.92
CA GLN A 8 -1.68 -3.60 1.46
C GLN A 8 -1.91 -3.54 -0.05
N MET A 9 -2.20 -2.36 -0.61
CA MET A 9 -2.35 -2.16 -2.06
C MET A 9 -1.06 -2.47 -2.81
N PHE A 10 0.10 -1.94 -2.37
CA PHE A 10 1.39 -2.23 -2.99
C PHE A 10 1.75 -3.73 -2.91
N GLN A 11 1.56 -4.35 -1.74
CA GLN A 11 1.80 -5.79 -1.55
C GLN A 11 0.92 -6.65 -2.45
N TYR A 12 -0.37 -6.31 -2.58
CA TYR A 12 -1.28 -6.98 -3.49
C TYR A 12 -0.84 -6.79 -4.95
N ALA A 13 -0.54 -5.56 -5.36
CA ALA A 13 -0.21 -5.27 -6.75
C ALA A 13 1.07 -6.00 -7.20
N ALA A 14 2.09 -6.05 -6.36
CA ALA A 14 3.30 -6.83 -6.64
C ALA A 14 3.01 -8.33 -6.75
N ALA A 15 2.19 -8.90 -5.84
CA ALA A 15 1.80 -10.31 -5.94
C ALA A 15 0.94 -10.58 -7.19
N ARG A 16 0.00 -9.69 -7.51
CA ARG A 16 -0.89 -9.79 -8.66
C ARG A 16 -0.11 -9.73 -9.97
N ALA A 17 0.98 -8.98 -10.04
CA ALA A 17 1.86 -8.94 -11.20
C ALA A 17 2.58 -10.27 -11.46
N LEU A 18 3.04 -10.96 -10.41
CA LEU A 18 3.62 -12.31 -10.55
C LEU A 18 2.54 -13.35 -10.87
N ALA A 19 1.37 -13.24 -10.25
CA ALA A 19 0.23 -14.10 -10.52
C ALA A 19 -0.18 -14.05 -11.99
N GLU A 20 -0.32 -12.83 -12.54
CA GLU A 20 -0.63 -12.62 -13.96
C GLU A 20 0.47 -13.15 -14.87
N ARG A 21 1.74 -12.86 -14.56
CA ARG A 21 2.89 -13.30 -15.37
C ARG A 21 3.02 -14.82 -15.47
N HIS A 22 2.69 -15.53 -14.40
CA HIS A 22 2.91 -16.98 -14.29
C HIS A 22 1.63 -17.80 -14.35
N GLY A 23 0.47 -17.18 -14.56
CA GLY A 23 -0.82 -17.87 -14.58
C GLY A 23 -1.17 -18.58 -13.28
N VAL A 24 -0.76 -18.01 -12.13
CA VAL A 24 -1.01 -18.57 -10.79
C VAL A 24 -1.97 -17.69 -9.99
N GLU A 25 -2.54 -18.24 -8.93
CA GLU A 25 -3.46 -17.51 -8.04
C GLU A 25 -2.71 -16.66 -7.00
N VAL A 26 -3.28 -15.51 -6.64
CA VAL A 26 -2.80 -14.72 -5.49
C VAL A 26 -3.33 -15.32 -4.19
N VAL A 27 -2.42 -15.68 -3.30
CA VAL A 27 -2.72 -16.13 -1.93
C VAL A 27 -2.37 -15.04 -0.92
N ILE A 28 -3.34 -14.64 -0.10
CA ILE A 28 -3.20 -13.53 0.86
C ILE A 28 -2.97 -14.08 2.27
N ASP A 29 -1.78 -13.83 2.83
CA ASP A 29 -1.49 -14.04 4.26
C ASP A 29 -1.96 -12.83 5.08
N ARG A 30 -3.04 -12.98 5.85
CA ARG A 30 -3.60 -11.92 6.71
C ARG A 30 -3.17 -12.03 8.17
N ARG A 31 -2.44 -13.08 8.55
CA ARG A 31 -2.17 -13.43 9.97
C ARG A 31 -1.38 -12.35 10.74
N ALA A 32 -0.79 -11.35 10.06
CA ALA A 32 0.01 -10.28 10.69
C ALA A 32 -0.75 -8.95 10.78
N LEU A 33 -2.01 -8.93 10.33
CA LEU A 33 -2.91 -7.80 10.46
C LEU A 33 -3.75 -8.00 11.72
N PRO A 34 -4.06 -6.94 12.48
CA PRO A 34 -5.07 -7.01 13.52
C PRO A 34 -6.45 -7.26 12.92
N ASP A 35 -7.37 -7.76 13.74
CA ASP A 35 -8.75 -8.03 13.32
C ASP A 35 -9.56 -6.74 13.08
N ALA A 36 -9.23 -5.67 13.80
CA ALA A 36 -9.91 -4.37 13.74
C ALA A 36 -8.93 -3.19 13.80
N GLY A 37 -9.44 -2.00 13.45
CA GLY A 37 -8.70 -0.73 13.45
C GLY A 37 -7.98 -0.41 12.13
N ASP A 38 -7.26 0.70 12.10
CA ASP A 38 -6.68 1.32 10.89
C ASP A 38 -5.63 0.48 10.17
N ARG A 39 -5.13 -0.57 10.82
CA ARG A 39 -4.14 -1.52 10.28
C ARG A 39 -4.75 -2.88 9.96
N ALA A 40 -6.05 -3.07 10.17
CA ALA A 40 -6.75 -4.28 9.77
C ALA A 40 -6.78 -4.43 8.24
N TYR A 41 -7.20 -5.60 7.77
CA TYR A 41 -7.31 -5.88 6.35
C TYR A 41 -8.34 -4.97 5.66
N ALA A 42 -7.85 -4.06 4.82
CA ALA A 42 -8.60 -2.95 4.25
C ALA A 42 -8.91 -3.13 2.76
N LEU A 43 -8.46 -4.22 2.14
CA LEU A 43 -8.69 -4.46 0.70
C LEU A 43 -10.08 -5.06 0.38
N ARG A 44 -10.88 -5.42 1.40
CA ARG A 44 -12.21 -6.05 1.23
C ARG A 44 -13.14 -5.27 0.27
N PRO A 45 -13.23 -3.93 0.32
CA PRO A 45 -14.15 -3.17 -0.54
C PRO A 45 -13.81 -3.21 -2.03
N PHE A 46 -12.56 -3.57 -2.38
CA PHE A 46 -12.07 -3.56 -3.76
C PHE A 46 -12.32 -4.90 -4.47
N ARG A 47 -12.31 -4.89 -5.81
CA ARG A 47 -12.43 -6.06 -6.69
C ARG A 47 -11.13 -6.87 -6.80
N ILE A 48 -10.54 -7.17 -5.65
CA ILE A 48 -9.32 -7.97 -5.52
C ILE A 48 -9.54 -9.39 -6.04
N THR A 49 -8.61 -9.86 -6.88
CA THR A 49 -8.55 -11.23 -7.38
C THR A 49 -7.51 -12.02 -6.58
N GLY A 50 -7.98 -12.90 -5.70
CA GLY A 50 -7.15 -13.75 -4.87
C GLY A 50 -7.94 -14.30 -3.69
N ARG A 51 -7.36 -15.27 -3.00
CA ARG A 51 -8.00 -15.93 -1.84
C ARG A 51 -7.17 -15.79 -0.58
N GLU A 52 -7.82 -16.01 0.55
CA GLU A 52 -7.12 -16.15 1.83
C GLU A 52 -6.32 -17.47 1.84
N GLY A 53 -5.07 -17.38 2.31
CA GLY A 53 -4.19 -18.54 2.40
C GLY A 53 -4.54 -19.42 3.59
N ARG A 54 -4.52 -20.74 3.38
CA ARG A 54 -4.67 -21.71 4.47
C ARG A 54 -3.35 -21.80 5.26
N PRO A 55 -3.38 -22.09 6.57
CA PRO A 55 -2.17 -22.13 7.38
C PRO A 55 -1.04 -23.00 6.82
N GLU A 56 -1.37 -24.09 6.13
CA GLU A 56 -0.43 -25.07 5.57
C GLU A 56 0.28 -24.55 4.30
N GLU A 57 -0.33 -23.59 3.61
CA GLU A 57 0.20 -22.98 2.37
C GLU A 57 1.10 -21.77 2.65
N LEU A 58 1.14 -21.34 3.91
CA LEU A 58 1.78 -20.11 4.33
C LEU A 58 3.06 -20.41 5.13
N PRO A 59 4.12 -19.61 4.94
CA PRO A 59 5.38 -19.88 5.61
C PRO A 59 5.26 -19.80 7.13
N PRO A 60 6.03 -20.61 7.87
CA PRO A 60 6.08 -20.55 9.32
C PRO A 60 6.65 -19.20 9.77
N ARG A 61 6.10 -18.68 10.86
CA ARG A 61 6.57 -17.44 11.47
C ARG A 61 7.64 -17.79 12.47
N ARG A 62 8.81 -17.14 12.36
CA ARG A 62 9.96 -17.41 13.23
C ARG A 62 9.65 -17.28 14.73
N ARG A 63 8.65 -16.47 15.11
CA ARG A 63 8.25 -16.27 16.50
C ARG A 63 7.25 -17.30 17.03
N ASP A 64 6.53 -17.99 16.13
CA ASP A 64 5.33 -18.77 16.49
C ASP A 64 5.48 -20.24 16.08
N THR A 65 6.70 -20.71 15.80
CA THR A 65 6.93 -22.04 15.23
C THR A 65 8.26 -22.65 15.67
N SER A 66 8.29 -23.96 15.86
CA SER A 66 9.52 -24.68 16.21
C SER A 66 10.58 -24.58 15.11
N LEU A 67 11.86 -24.61 15.52
CA LEU A 67 13.00 -24.61 14.59
C LEU A 67 12.89 -25.73 13.55
N ALA A 68 12.40 -26.91 13.96
CA ALA A 68 12.19 -28.05 13.08
C ALA A 68 11.19 -27.74 11.94
N ALA A 69 10.07 -27.10 12.25
CA ALA A 69 9.08 -26.72 11.23
C ALA A 69 9.60 -25.61 10.30
N TYR A 70 10.39 -24.66 10.82
CA TYR A 70 11.08 -23.68 9.98
C TYR A 70 12.06 -24.36 9.00
N ILE A 71 12.88 -25.30 9.47
CA ILE A 71 13.82 -26.04 8.62
C ILE A 71 13.08 -26.87 7.58
N ARG A 72 12.03 -27.62 7.98
CA ARG A 72 11.21 -28.43 7.06
C ARG A 72 10.66 -27.60 5.90
N TRP A 73 10.14 -26.41 6.17
CA TRP A 73 9.65 -25.50 5.12
C TRP A 73 10.72 -25.15 4.09
N HIS A 74 11.97 -24.93 4.53
CA HIS A 74 13.05 -24.52 3.61
C HIS A 74 13.64 -25.70 2.83
N LEU A 75 13.41 -26.94 3.28
CA LEU A 75 13.87 -28.15 2.62
C LEU A 75 12.79 -28.78 1.73
N ASP A 76 11.51 -28.51 1.97
CA ASP A 76 10.42 -29.02 1.14
C ASP A 76 10.34 -28.26 -0.19
N PRO A 77 10.60 -28.90 -1.34
CA PRO A 77 10.49 -28.26 -2.66
C PRO A 77 9.07 -27.81 -3.00
N ARG A 78 8.05 -28.33 -2.29
CA ARG A 78 6.64 -27.93 -2.43
C ARG A 78 6.30 -26.67 -1.66
N SER A 79 7.20 -26.16 -0.81
CA SER A 79 6.99 -24.91 -0.09
C SER A 79 7.37 -23.70 -0.95
N PRO A 80 6.56 -22.62 -0.98
CA PRO A 80 6.90 -21.43 -1.75
C PRO A 80 8.18 -20.78 -1.24
N ARG A 81 9.01 -20.33 -2.20
CA ARG A 81 10.26 -19.64 -1.87
C ARG A 81 9.97 -18.33 -1.15
N LEU A 82 10.75 -18.01 -0.12
CA LEU A 82 10.62 -16.72 0.56
C LEU A 82 11.43 -15.65 -0.17
N PHE A 83 10.75 -14.66 -0.73
CA PHE A 83 11.38 -13.47 -1.25
C PHE A 83 11.21 -12.30 -0.28
N ARG A 84 12.31 -11.89 0.34
CA ARG A 84 12.37 -10.68 1.16
C ARG A 84 12.89 -9.52 0.34
N GLU A 85 12.07 -8.48 0.22
CA GLU A 85 12.50 -7.17 -0.27
C GLU A 85 13.67 -6.71 0.61
N ARG A 86 14.80 -6.36 -0.01
CA ARG A 86 15.96 -5.92 0.75
C ARG A 86 15.66 -4.55 1.36
N PRO A 87 15.81 -4.37 2.69
CA PRO A 87 15.71 -3.05 3.26
C PRO A 87 16.80 -2.15 2.65
N ARG A 88 16.48 -0.86 2.52
CA ARG A 88 17.44 0.20 2.20
C ARG A 88 18.66 0.02 3.09
N ARG A 89 19.82 -0.34 2.52
CA ARG A 89 21.07 -0.39 3.29
C ARG A 89 21.39 1.03 3.75
N TRP A 90 21.70 1.18 5.02
CA TRP A 90 22.32 2.39 5.56
C TRP A 90 23.73 2.58 4.95
N PRO A 91 24.22 3.82 4.76
CA PRO A 91 23.52 5.09 4.92
C PRO A 91 22.57 5.30 3.73
N TRP A 92 21.50 6.07 3.93
CA TRP A 92 20.42 6.35 2.98
C TRP A 92 20.90 6.99 1.68
N GLN A 93 21.72 6.29 0.90
CA GLN A 93 21.87 6.56 -0.51
C GLN A 93 20.51 6.31 -1.09
N VAL A 94 19.96 7.40 -1.59
CA VAL A 94 18.73 7.52 -2.34
C VAL A 94 18.81 6.57 -3.53
N GLN A 95 18.61 5.26 -3.32
CA GLN A 95 18.08 4.39 -4.35
C GLN A 95 16.67 4.89 -4.58
N ARG A 96 16.63 5.91 -5.45
CA ARG A 96 15.49 6.40 -6.17
C ARG A 96 14.59 5.19 -6.51
N TYR A 97 13.42 5.16 -5.87
CA TYR A 97 12.23 4.38 -6.23
C TYR A 97 12.04 2.93 -5.74
N GLY A 98 12.67 2.47 -4.66
CA GLY A 98 12.19 1.27 -3.93
C GLY A 98 12.01 0.01 -4.79
N TRP A 99 12.84 -0.15 -5.84
CA TRP A 99 12.75 -1.22 -6.82
C TRP A 99 13.83 -2.27 -6.57
N ASP A 100 13.44 -3.54 -6.53
CA ASP A 100 14.38 -4.66 -6.43
C ASP A 100 14.41 -5.46 -7.74
N PRO A 101 15.47 -5.34 -8.57
CA PRO A 101 15.54 -6.01 -9.87
C PRO A 101 15.58 -7.54 -9.76
N ARG A 102 15.80 -8.11 -8.57
CA ARG A 102 15.68 -9.56 -8.36
C ARG A 102 14.24 -10.04 -8.51
N PHE A 103 13.26 -9.14 -8.40
CA PHE A 103 11.85 -9.44 -8.59
C PHE A 103 11.56 -10.02 -9.99
N GLU A 104 12.26 -9.56 -11.01
CA GLU A 104 12.05 -10.02 -12.39
C GLU A 104 12.38 -11.50 -12.61
N ARG A 105 13.22 -12.08 -11.74
CA ARG A 105 13.64 -13.49 -11.81
C ARG A 105 12.76 -14.41 -10.98
N LEU A 106 11.71 -13.89 -10.33
CA LEU A 106 10.81 -14.70 -9.51
C LEU A 106 9.84 -15.48 -10.38
N GLY A 107 9.60 -16.74 -10.01
CA GLY A 107 8.53 -17.57 -10.55
C GLY A 107 7.21 -17.38 -9.81
N GLY A 108 6.17 -18.12 -10.20
CA GLY A 108 4.85 -18.07 -9.57
C GLY A 108 4.77 -18.68 -8.16
N HIS A 109 5.73 -19.51 -7.77
CA HIS A 109 5.72 -20.20 -6.48
C HIS A 109 6.60 -19.50 -5.42
N VAL A 110 6.14 -18.32 -4.99
CA VAL A 110 6.91 -17.42 -4.11
C VAL A 110 6.01 -16.73 -3.08
N CYS A 111 6.50 -16.58 -1.85
CA CYS A 111 5.90 -15.73 -0.82
C CYS A 111 6.69 -14.41 -0.73
N LEU A 112 6.01 -13.30 -1.03
CA LEU A 112 6.57 -11.96 -0.99
C LEU A 112 6.50 -11.37 0.43
N ILE A 113 7.64 -10.90 0.94
CA ILE A 113 7.78 -10.28 2.25
C ILE A 113 8.45 -8.90 2.07
N GLY A 114 7.69 -7.83 2.22
CA GLY A 114 8.15 -6.46 1.96
C GLY A 114 7.01 -5.47 1.85
N TYR A 115 7.33 -4.23 1.48
CA TYR A 115 6.39 -3.16 1.21
C TYR A 115 6.13 -2.96 -0.29
N PHE A 116 7.14 -3.19 -1.15
CA PHE A 116 7.01 -3.10 -2.61
C PHE A 116 6.45 -1.75 -3.10
N GLN A 117 6.88 -0.65 -2.48
CA GLN A 117 6.37 0.73 -2.71
C GLN A 117 6.89 1.37 -4.01
N SER A 118 6.85 0.62 -5.11
CA SER A 118 7.27 1.07 -6.43
C SER A 118 6.29 0.55 -7.47
N GLU A 119 5.73 1.42 -8.31
CA GLU A 119 4.87 0.97 -9.41
C GLU A 119 5.57 0.04 -10.40
N ARG A 120 6.91 0.06 -10.42
CA ARG A 120 7.74 -0.79 -11.27
C ARG A 120 7.46 -2.28 -11.10
N PHE A 121 7.01 -2.72 -9.91
CA PHE A 121 6.64 -4.12 -9.66
C PHE A 121 5.42 -4.59 -10.44
N PHE A 122 4.53 -3.68 -10.84
CA PHE A 122 3.23 -4.02 -11.43
C PHE A 122 2.84 -3.14 -12.63
N LYS A 123 3.74 -2.27 -13.11
CA LYS A 123 3.49 -1.35 -14.22
C LYS A 123 3.00 -2.08 -15.48
N ALA A 124 3.56 -3.25 -15.76
CA ALA A 124 3.18 -4.08 -16.90
C ALA A 124 1.71 -4.53 -16.89
N ILE A 125 1.07 -4.54 -15.71
CA ILE A 125 -0.34 -4.93 -15.53
C ILE A 125 -1.18 -3.77 -14.97
N GLU A 126 -0.77 -2.51 -15.19
CA GLU A 126 -1.46 -1.32 -14.69
C GLU A 126 -2.98 -1.33 -14.96
N PRO A 127 -3.48 -1.68 -16.16
CA PRO A 127 -4.94 -1.74 -16.40
C PRO A 127 -5.66 -2.75 -15.49
N ILE A 128 -5.02 -3.89 -15.21
CA ILE A 128 -5.55 -4.92 -14.32
C ILE A 128 -5.57 -4.40 -12.88
N ILE A 129 -4.48 -3.77 -12.42
CA ILE A 129 -4.41 -3.20 -11.08
C ILE A 129 -5.45 -2.11 -10.87
N ARG A 130 -5.65 -1.22 -11.85
CA ARG A 130 -6.69 -0.19 -11.81
C ARG A 130 -8.09 -0.80 -11.70
N ARG A 131 -8.37 -1.85 -12.47
CA ARG A 131 -9.63 -2.59 -12.38
C ARG A 131 -9.81 -3.26 -11.02
N ASP A 132 -8.78 -3.92 -10.51
CA ASP A 132 -8.85 -4.64 -9.23
C ASP A 132 -9.06 -3.66 -8.05
N PHE A 133 -8.55 -2.43 -8.16
CA PHE A 133 -8.77 -1.34 -7.19
C PHE A 133 -10.02 -0.48 -7.48
N THR A 134 -10.98 -1.01 -8.24
CA THR A 134 -12.33 -0.45 -8.25
C THR A 134 -13.13 -0.96 -7.05
N LEU A 135 -14.04 -0.12 -6.53
CA LEU A 135 -14.94 -0.51 -5.44
C LEU A 135 -16.00 -1.50 -5.94
N LYS A 136 -16.37 -2.46 -5.09
CA LYS A 136 -17.44 -3.44 -5.37
C LYS A 136 -18.82 -2.79 -5.35
N ALA A 137 -19.04 -1.87 -4.42
CA ALA A 137 -20.29 -1.17 -4.21
C ALA A 137 -20.09 0.34 -4.42
N PRO A 138 -21.15 1.06 -4.83
CA PRO A 138 -21.11 2.50 -4.86
C PRO A 138 -20.88 3.08 -3.45
N PRO A 139 -20.36 4.30 -3.36
CA PRO A 139 -20.21 4.99 -2.08
C PRO A 139 -21.57 5.27 -1.43
N PRO A 140 -21.64 5.39 -0.09
CA PRO A 140 -22.84 5.81 0.62
C PRO A 140 -23.35 7.19 0.14
N ALA A 141 -24.65 7.46 0.28
CA ALA A 141 -25.26 8.69 -0.23
C ALA A 141 -24.57 10.00 0.20
N PRO A 142 -24.09 10.17 1.45
CA PRO A 142 -23.34 11.38 1.83
C PRO A 142 -22.04 11.55 1.04
N VAL A 143 -21.34 10.45 0.76
CA VAL A 143 -20.09 10.47 -0.03
C VAL A 143 -20.41 10.66 -1.51
N ALA A 144 -21.49 10.06 -2.01
CA ALA A 144 -21.92 10.26 -3.40
C ALA A 144 -22.20 11.74 -3.72
N ARG A 145 -22.85 12.48 -2.80
CA ARG A 145 -23.06 13.92 -2.95
C ARG A 145 -21.76 14.71 -3.04
N ILE A 146 -20.79 14.41 -2.16
CA ILE A 146 -19.46 15.04 -2.20
C ILE A 146 -18.77 14.76 -3.54
N LEU A 147 -18.93 13.57 -4.11
CA LEU A 147 -18.37 13.23 -5.42
C LEU A 147 -19.06 13.98 -6.57
N GLU A 148 -20.38 14.18 -6.49
CA GLU A 148 -21.13 15.00 -7.45
C GLU A 148 -20.67 16.46 -7.43
N ASP A 149 -20.43 17.00 -6.23
CA ASP A 149 -19.87 18.36 -6.06
C ASP A 149 -18.45 18.44 -6.65
N MET A 150 -17.57 17.49 -6.30
CA MET A 150 -16.20 17.42 -6.82
C MET A 150 -16.14 17.31 -8.35
N ALA A 151 -17.12 16.68 -8.99
CA ALA A 151 -17.17 16.53 -10.44
C ALA A 151 -17.65 17.80 -11.16
N ARG A 152 -18.35 18.70 -10.46
CA ARG A 152 -18.84 19.97 -10.99
C ARG A 152 -17.82 21.09 -10.79
N ASP A 153 -17.09 21.04 -9.68
CA ASP A 153 -16.16 22.09 -9.27
C ASP A 153 -14.76 21.88 -9.85
N CYS A 154 -13.94 22.94 -9.85
CA CYS A 154 -12.50 22.82 -10.04
C CYS A 154 -11.86 22.26 -8.76
N ALA A 155 -12.06 20.97 -8.51
CA ALA A 155 -11.71 20.34 -7.23
C ALA A 155 -10.20 20.10 -7.06
N VAL A 156 -9.65 20.51 -5.92
CA VAL A 156 -8.28 20.17 -5.48
C VAL A 156 -8.35 19.31 -4.22
N SER A 157 -7.78 18.10 -4.29
CA SER A 157 -7.64 17.22 -3.13
C SER A 157 -6.38 17.60 -2.34
N LEU A 158 -6.57 18.00 -1.08
CA LEU A 158 -5.49 18.30 -0.15
C LEU A 158 -5.40 17.20 0.90
N HIS A 159 -4.24 16.53 1.04
CA HIS A 159 -4.02 15.57 2.13
C HIS A 159 -3.02 16.12 3.13
N VAL A 160 -3.45 16.30 4.37
CA VAL A 160 -2.65 16.77 5.50
C VAL A 160 -2.37 15.60 6.41
N ARG A 161 -1.11 15.16 6.48
CA ARG A 161 -0.68 14.10 7.39
C ARG A 161 0.16 14.71 8.51
N ARG A 162 -0.41 14.79 9.71
CA ARG A 162 0.22 15.40 10.90
C ARG A 162 0.25 14.49 12.12
N GLY A 163 -0.77 13.67 12.33
CA GLY A 163 -1.01 12.94 13.59
C GLY A 163 0.25 12.30 14.18
N ASP A 164 0.68 11.16 13.64
CA ASP A 164 1.86 10.44 14.14
C ASP A 164 3.17 11.23 14.00
N TYR A 165 3.22 12.23 13.11
CA TYR A 165 4.42 12.97 12.74
C TYR A 165 4.71 14.11 13.72
N VAL A 166 3.68 14.68 14.34
CA VAL A 166 3.81 15.68 15.41
C VAL A 166 3.94 14.98 16.77
N ARG A 167 3.16 13.92 17.00
CA ARG A 167 3.06 13.28 18.34
C ARG A 167 4.20 12.31 18.66
N ASN A 168 4.91 11.79 17.66
CA ASN A 168 6.01 10.85 17.88
C ASN A 168 7.37 11.49 17.54
N PRO A 169 8.24 11.74 18.54
CA PRO A 169 9.55 12.35 18.35
C PRO A 169 10.49 11.58 17.39
N VAL A 170 10.29 10.27 17.24
CA VAL A 170 11.07 9.43 16.32
C VAL A 170 10.61 9.65 14.88
N PHE A 171 9.30 9.70 14.61
CA PHE A 171 8.79 9.98 13.28
C PHE A 171 9.03 11.42 12.85
N ASN A 172 8.90 12.39 13.76
CA ASN A 172 9.19 13.80 13.49
C ASN A 172 10.64 13.98 13.00
N ARG A 173 11.60 13.30 13.64
CA ARG A 173 13.02 13.37 13.29
C ARG A 173 13.34 12.79 11.91
N VAL A 174 12.57 11.81 11.45
CA VAL A 174 12.80 11.10 10.18
C VAL A 174 12.05 11.75 9.01
N HIS A 175 10.83 12.24 9.26
CA HIS A 175 9.94 12.74 8.20
C HIS A 175 9.71 14.25 8.22
N GLY A 176 9.95 14.92 9.34
CA GLY A 176 9.63 16.34 9.54
C GLY A 176 8.13 16.63 9.51
N THR A 177 7.77 17.89 9.75
CA THR A 177 6.40 18.40 9.60
C THR A 177 6.44 19.74 8.89
N VAL A 178 5.49 19.98 7.99
CA VAL A 178 5.31 21.28 7.33
C VAL A 178 4.19 22.08 8.00
N GLY A 179 4.35 23.40 8.07
CA GLY A 179 3.35 24.32 8.62
C GLY A 179 2.21 24.64 7.65
N PRO A 180 1.18 25.37 8.10
CA PRO A 180 0.05 25.79 7.25
C PRO A 180 0.50 26.52 5.99
N ASP A 181 1.52 27.39 6.10
CA ASP A 181 2.03 28.20 4.98
C ASP A 181 2.51 27.36 3.80
N TYR A 182 2.99 26.13 4.05
CA TYR A 182 3.37 25.23 2.95
C TYR A 182 2.16 24.85 2.11
N TYR A 183 1.03 24.53 2.75
CA TYR A 183 -0.19 24.14 2.08
C TYR A 183 -0.84 25.34 1.38
N LEU A 184 -0.86 26.51 2.03
CA LEU A 184 -1.37 27.74 1.42
C LEU A 184 -0.60 28.11 0.15
N ARG A 185 0.74 28.14 0.20
CA ARG A 185 1.56 28.40 -1.00
C ARG A 185 1.38 27.34 -2.09
N ALA A 186 1.16 26.08 -1.71
CA ALA A 186 0.90 25.02 -2.68
C ALA A 186 -0.45 25.22 -3.40
N LEU A 187 -1.49 25.66 -2.68
CA LEU A 187 -2.80 25.95 -3.24
C LEU A 187 -2.76 27.20 -4.13
N GLU A 188 -2.10 28.27 -3.70
CA GLU A 188 -1.85 29.47 -4.52
C GLU A 188 -1.14 29.10 -5.84
N LEU A 189 -0.07 28.31 -5.74
CA LEU A 189 0.68 27.86 -6.92
C LEU A 189 -0.17 27.00 -7.87
N ILE A 190 -1.06 26.15 -7.35
CA ILE A 190 -1.98 25.35 -8.17
C ILE A 190 -2.99 26.25 -8.87
N ALA A 191 -3.61 27.18 -8.13
CA ALA A 191 -4.59 28.13 -8.66
C ALA A 191 -3.97 28.98 -9.79
N GLU A 192 -2.80 29.55 -9.55
CA GLU A 192 -2.06 30.36 -10.54
C GLU A 192 -1.69 29.55 -11.79
N ARG A 193 -1.12 28.36 -11.62
CA ARG A 193 -0.62 27.56 -12.76
C ARG A 193 -1.73 26.93 -13.59
N ALA A 194 -2.82 26.52 -12.96
CA ALA A 194 -3.96 25.95 -13.64
C ALA A 194 -4.92 27.03 -14.16
N GLY A 195 -4.81 28.27 -13.68
CA GLY A 195 -5.73 29.35 -14.00
C GLY A 195 -7.15 29.07 -13.51
N ILE A 196 -7.26 28.46 -12.32
CA ILE A 196 -8.54 28.04 -11.71
C ILE A 196 -8.71 28.72 -10.35
N ASP A 197 -9.96 28.85 -9.92
CA ASP A 197 -10.34 29.12 -8.53
C ASP A 197 -10.84 27.80 -7.91
N PRO A 198 -9.99 27.07 -7.15
CA PRO A 198 -10.31 25.69 -6.81
C PRO A 198 -11.14 25.55 -5.54
N VAL A 199 -12.08 24.60 -5.55
CA VAL A 199 -12.71 24.11 -4.32
C VAL A 199 -11.78 23.08 -3.69
N VAL A 200 -11.32 23.34 -2.47
CA VAL A 200 -10.35 22.47 -1.78
C VAL A 200 -11.09 21.45 -0.92
N TYR A 201 -10.84 20.17 -1.19
CA TYR A 201 -11.32 19.05 -0.40
C TYR A 201 -10.17 18.49 0.42
N ALA A 202 -10.18 18.77 1.73
CA ALA A 202 -9.09 18.41 2.62
C ALA A 202 -9.34 17.10 3.39
N PHE A 203 -8.33 16.23 3.40
CA PHE A 203 -8.31 14.96 4.12
C PHE A 203 -7.19 15.01 5.15
N SER A 204 -7.49 14.75 6.43
CA SER A 204 -6.51 14.86 7.50
C SER A 204 -6.67 13.76 8.54
N ASP A 205 -5.54 13.33 9.12
CA ASP A 205 -5.55 12.54 10.36
C ASP A 205 -5.64 13.42 11.62
N ASP A 206 -5.74 14.75 11.44
CA ASP A 206 -6.04 15.76 12.45
C ASP A 206 -6.99 16.83 11.85
N PRO A 207 -8.31 16.56 11.77
CA PRO A 207 -9.26 17.46 11.10
C PRO A 207 -9.46 18.81 11.79
N ALA A 208 -9.22 18.90 13.11
CA ALA A 208 -9.39 20.15 13.85
C ALA A 208 -8.30 21.19 13.52
N TRP A 209 -7.20 20.77 12.91
CA TRP A 209 -6.12 21.64 12.49
C TRP A 209 -6.32 22.23 11.08
N VAL A 210 -7.17 21.62 10.27
CA VAL A 210 -7.39 21.93 8.86
C VAL A 210 -8.51 22.93 8.67
#